data_AF-A0A7W1CE21-F1
#
_entry.id   AF-A0A7W1CE21-F1
#
_cell.length_a   1.000
_cell.length_b   1.000
_cell.length_c   1.000
_cell.angle_alpha   90.00
_cell.angle_beta   90.00
_cell.angle_gamma   90.00
#
_symmetry.space_group_name_H-M   'P 1'
#
loop_
_entity.id
_entity.type
_entity.pdbx_description
1 polymer ?
#
loop_
_entity_poly.entity_id
_entity_poly.type
_entity_poly.pdbx_seq_one_letter_code
_entity_poly.pdbx_strand_id
1 'polypeptide(L)'
;MSLKKFFRAAAVLLITTHFCFSQTVNKNKPVPASSNQAAQTIKFSPAYAEVLLRRTERESELEEFLLDYTDEFPKVKEIKFELGLINREMDKILAINASESGKLTLALGKLIVRKIELETDLWNLRRQYNDDHPEVKRAKRKVEVFERAIKEIL
;
A
#
# COMPACT_ATOMS: atom_id res chain seq x y z
N MET A 1 -29.61 -34.18 -67.57
CA MET A 1 -28.40 -33.56 -66.98
C MET A 1 -27.82 -34.59 -66.00
N SER A 2 -26.77 -35.37 -66.29
CA SER A 2 -25.39 -34.96 -66.63
C SER A 2 -24.92 -33.92 -65.61
N LEU A 3 -23.90 -34.10 -64.77
CA LEU A 3 -22.70 -34.93 -64.88
C LEU A 3 -21.94 -34.78 -63.53
N LYS A 4 -21.48 -35.90 -62.95
CA LYS A 4 -20.09 -36.14 -62.48
C LYS A 4 -19.46 -35.13 -61.49
N LYS A 5 -18.72 -35.48 -60.43
CA LYS A 5 -18.01 -36.71 -60.04
C LYS A 5 -17.06 -36.35 -58.88
N PHE A 6 -16.68 -37.38 -58.10
CA PHE A 6 -15.33 -37.59 -57.53
C PHE A 6 -14.88 -36.70 -56.35
N PHE A 7 -14.11 -37.15 -55.36
CA PHE A 7 -13.21 -38.29 -55.25
C PHE A 7 -12.78 -38.45 -53.76
N ARG A 8 -12.49 -39.70 -53.35
CA ARG A 8 -11.40 -40.14 -52.44
C ARG A 8 -11.42 -39.63 -50.98
N ALA A 9 -11.69 -40.49 -50.01
CA ALA A 9 -10.78 -41.50 -49.44
C ALA A 9 -9.57 -40.90 -48.71
N ALA A 10 -9.61 -40.95 -47.37
CA ALA A 10 -8.40 -41.13 -46.54
C ALA A 10 -8.82 -41.53 -45.11
N ALA A 11 -8.70 -42.82 -44.84
CA ALA A 11 -8.54 -43.35 -43.50
C ALA A 11 -7.09 -43.08 -43.05
N VAL A 12 -6.90 -42.39 -41.93
CA VAL A 12 -5.65 -42.34 -41.14
C VAL A 12 -6.10 -42.19 -39.69
N LEU A 13 -6.24 -43.26 -38.91
CA LEU A 13 -5.20 -43.99 -38.18
C LEU A 13 -4.64 -43.19 -36.97
N LEU A 14 -5.01 -43.68 -35.77
CA LEU A 14 -4.24 -43.78 -34.52
C LEU A 14 -3.36 -42.59 -34.08
N ILE A 15 -3.59 -42.08 -32.86
CA ILE A 15 -2.66 -42.23 -31.72
C ILE A 15 -3.32 -41.72 -30.43
N THR A 16 -3.42 -42.65 -29.48
CA THR A 16 -3.69 -42.47 -28.06
C THR A 16 -2.52 -41.75 -27.36
N THR A 17 -2.79 -40.70 -26.58
CA THR A 17 -1.92 -40.37 -25.43
C THR A 17 -2.76 -39.97 -24.23
N HIS A 18 -2.75 -40.86 -23.23
CA HIS A 18 -3.17 -40.62 -21.86
C HIS A 18 -2.18 -39.65 -21.22
N PHE A 19 -2.60 -38.45 -20.84
CA PHE A 19 -1.88 -37.66 -19.85
C PHE A 19 -2.37 -38.07 -18.46
N CYS A 20 -1.71 -39.08 -17.88
CA CYS A 20 -1.71 -39.31 -16.44
C CYS A 20 -0.92 -38.18 -15.78
N PHE A 21 -1.61 -37.31 -15.06
CA PHE A 21 -0.97 -36.32 -14.18
C PHE A 21 -0.64 -37.01 -12.85
N SER A 22 0.59 -37.52 -12.72
CA SER A 22 1.13 -37.94 -11.42
C SER A 22 1.41 -36.71 -10.56
N GLN A 23 0.63 -36.52 -9.49
CA GLN A 23 1.00 -35.63 -8.40
C GLN A 23 2.02 -36.34 -7.51
N THR A 24 3.30 -36.03 -7.65
CA THR A 24 4.27 -36.33 -6.60
C THR A 24 4.07 -35.31 -5.48
N VAL A 25 3.61 -35.78 -4.31
CA VAL A 25 3.62 -35.00 -3.08
C VAL A 25 5.08 -34.78 -2.69
N ASN A 26 5.66 -33.67 -3.15
CA ASN A 26 6.93 -33.20 -2.64
C ASN A 26 6.68 -32.62 -1.24
N LYS A 27 7.17 -33.30 -0.22
CA LYS A 27 7.22 -32.78 1.16
C LYS A 27 8.18 -31.60 1.17
N ASN A 28 7.67 -30.42 0.81
CA ASN A 28 8.40 -29.17 0.89
C ASN A 28 8.69 -28.88 2.36
N LYS A 29 9.92 -29.23 2.76
CA LYS A 29 10.68 -28.57 3.81
C LYS A 29 10.55 -27.05 3.60
N PRO A 30 10.17 -26.26 4.61
CA PRO A 30 10.05 -24.81 4.44
C PRO A 30 11.45 -24.27 4.11
N VAL A 31 11.63 -23.85 2.86
CA VAL A 31 12.78 -23.03 2.48
C VAL A 31 12.57 -21.69 3.17
N PRO A 32 13.51 -21.21 4.01
CA PRO A 32 13.40 -19.89 4.58
C PRO A 32 13.33 -18.89 3.43
N ALA A 33 12.24 -18.12 3.37
CA ALA A 33 12.07 -17.07 2.37
C ALA A 33 13.32 -16.18 2.41
N SER A 34 14.01 -16.09 1.28
CA SER A 34 15.16 -15.21 1.13
C SER A 34 14.74 -13.79 1.51
N SER A 35 15.54 -13.09 2.31
CA SER A 35 15.24 -11.76 2.86
C SER A 35 14.75 -10.75 1.82
N ASN A 36 15.18 -10.90 0.56
CA ASN A 36 14.72 -10.08 -0.56
C ASN A 36 13.26 -10.31 -0.96
N GLN A 37 12.72 -11.52 -0.85
CA GLN A 37 11.31 -11.79 -1.15
C GLN A 37 10.40 -11.23 -0.05
N ALA A 38 10.85 -11.34 1.21
CA ALA A 38 10.21 -10.76 2.38
C ALA A 38 10.02 -9.23 2.27
N ALA A 39 11.06 -8.51 1.88
CA ALA A 39 11.01 -7.05 1.69
C ALA A 39 10.11 -6.63 0.52
N GLN A 40 10.02 -7.44 -0.54
CA GLN A 40 9.09 -7.20 -1.64
C GLN A 40 7.64 -7.35 -1.20
N THR A 41 7.31 -8.36 -0.39
CA THR A 41 5.95 -8.58 0.12
C THR A 41 5.41 -7.38 0.90
N ILE A 42 6.26 -6.69 1.66
CA ILE A 42 5.86 -5.51 2.45
C ILE A 42 5.56 -4.31 1.55
N LYS A 43 6.36 -4.07 0.50
CA LYS A 43 6.13 -3.00 -0.49
C LYS A 43 4.83 -3.17 -1.28
N PHE A 44 4.38 -4.41 -1.45
CA PHE A 44 3.10 -4.73 -2.10
C PHE A 44 1.94 -4.93 -1.10
N SER A 45 2.15 -4.60 0.18
CA SER A 45 1.09 -4.72 1.18
C SER A 45 -0.02 -3.68 0.98
N PRO A 46 -1.29 -4.02 1.29
CA PRO A 46 -2.38 -3.06 1.24
C PRO A 46 -2.19 -1.82 2.11
N ALA A 47 -1.58 -1.96 3.30
CA ALA A 47 -1.28 -0.81 4.15
C ALA A 47 -0.29 0.16 3.47
N TYR A 48 0.77 -0.37 2.87
CA TYR A 48 1.76 0.44 2.16
C TYR A 48 1.14 1.13 0.94
N ALA A 49 0.31 0.43 0.16
CA ALA A 49 -0.35 1.00 -1.01
C ALA A 49 -1.27 2.19 -0.65
N GLU A 50 -2.01 2.09 0.46
CA GLU A 50 -2.86 3.19 0.93
C GLU A 50 -2.05 4.42 1.34
N VAL A 51 -0.95 4.24 2.07
CA VAL A 51 -0.08 5.35 2.48
C VAL A 51 0.66 5.95 1.27
N LEU A 52 1.08 5.11 0.31
CA LEU A 52 1.67 5.57 -0.95
C LEU A 52 0.67 6.39 -1.76
N LEU A 53 -0.59 5.98 -1.85
CA LEU A 53 -1.64 6.75 -2.52
C LEU A 53 -1.73 8.15 -1.93
N ARG A 54 -1.81 8.25 -0.59
CA ARG A 54 -1.83 9.55 0.10
C ARG A 54 -0.58 10.38 -0.21
N ARG A 55 0.59 9.75 -0.23
CA ARG A 55 1.85 10.42 -0.61
C ARG A 55 1.74 11.05 -2.00
N THR A 56 1.31 10.26 -2.98
CA THR A 56 1.19 10.70 -4.36
C THR A 56 0.19 11.85 -4.51
N GLU A 57 -0.95 11.80 -3.81
CA GLU A 57 -1.91 12.92 -3.79
C GLU A 57 -1.28 14.21 -3.25
N ARG A 58 -0.50 14.12 -2.17
CA ARG A 58 0.17 15.27 -1.56
C ARG A 58 1.31 15.79 -2.44
N GLU A 59 2.08 14.91 -3.06
CA GLU A 59 3.11 15.29 -4.03
C GLU A 59 2.50 15.98 -5.24
N SER A 60 1.39 15.47 -5.80
CA SER A 60 0.72 16.14 -6.93
C SER A 60 0.20 17.52 -6.57
N GLU A 61 -0.40 17.69 -5.38
CA GLU A 61 -0.88 18.99 -4.91
C GLU A 61 0.30 19.95 -4.65
N LEU A 62 1.43 19.44 -4.14
CA LEU A 62 2.63 20.25 -3.96
C LEU A 62 3.16 20.80 -5.29
N GLU A 63 3.28 19.95 -6.30
CA GLU A 63 3.76 20.34 -7.63
C GLU A 63 2.83 21.38 -8.27
N GLU A 64 1.51 21.26 -8.08
CA GLU A 64 0.54 22.26 -8.51
C GLU A 64 0.82 23.63 -7.85
N PHE A 65 0.98 23.67 -6.52
CA PHE A 65 1.26 24.92 -5.82
C PHE A 65 2.62 25.53 -6.17
N LEU A 66 3.63 24.71 -6.45
CA LEU A 66 4.98 25.21 -6.77
C LEU A 66 5.08 25.90 -8.15
N LEU A 67 4.04 25.83 -8.98
CA LEU A 67 3.96 26.63 -10.21
C LEU A 67 3.83 28.13 -9.92
N ASP A 68 3.02 28.48 -8.91
CA ASP A 68 2.63 29.87 -8.63
C ASP A 68 3.18 30.39 -7.29
N TYR A 69 3.59 29.48 -6.40
CA TYR A 69 3.95 29.82 -5.02
C TYR A 69 5.33 29.29 -4.64
N THR A 70 5.98 30.00 -3.73
CA THR A 70 7.26 29.59 -3.14
C THR A 70 7.05 28.77 -1.87
N ASP A 71 8.15 28.25 -1.33
CA ASP A 71 8.21 27.52 -0.06
C ASP A 71 7.68 28.31 1.15
N GLU A 72 7.55 29.64 1.04
CA GLU A 72 7.00 30.47 2.11
C GLU A 72 5.47 30.41 2.20
N PHE A 73 4.81 29.95 1.15
CA PHE A 73 3.35 29.87 1.10
C PHE A 73 2.81 28.89 2.17
N PRO A 74 1.83 29.29 2.99
CA PRO A 74 1.37 28.46 4.11
C PRO A 74 0.96 27.04 3.72
N LYS A 75 0.32 26.87 2.55
CA LYS A 75 -0.12 25.55 2.08
C LYS A 75 1.04 24.67 1.63
N VAL A 76 2.07 25.25 1.00
CA VAL A 76 3.31 24.52 0.65
C VAL A 76 3.99 23.98 1.92
N LYS A 77 4.08 24.80 2.98
CA LYS A 77 4.64 24.36 4.27
C LYS A 77 3.84 23.23 4.90
N GLU A 78 2.51 23.32 4.85
CA GLU A 78 1.61 22.28 5.35
C GLU A 78 1.79 20.96 4.59
N ILE A 79 1.79 20.99 3.25
CA ILE A 79 1.96 19.80 2.43
C ILE A 79 3.34 19.17 2.68
N LYS A 80 4.41 19.96 2.76
CA LYS A 80 5.76 19.46 3.09
C LYS A 80 5.81 18.84 4.48
N PHE A 81 5.12 19.42 5.47
CA PHE A 81 5.00 18.83 6.80
C PHE A 81 4.30 17.47 6.75
N GLU A 82 3.16 17.39 6.07
CA GLU A 82 2.40 16.14 5.91
C GLU A 82 3.22 15.06 5.19
N LEU A 83 3.91 15.41 4.10
CA LEU A 83 4.82 14.50 3.38
C LEU A 83 5.93 13.96 4.28
N GLY A 84 6.46 14.79 5.19
CA GLY A 84 7.42 14.34 6.20
C GLY A 84 6.86 13.28 7.15
N LEU A 85 5.59 13.40 7.55
CA LEU A 85 4.90 12.39 8.36
C LEU A 85 4.64 11.11 7.57
N ILE A 86 4.16 11.25 6.33
CA ILE A 86 3.89 10.13 5.41
C ILE A 86 5.16 9.29 5.22
N ASN A 87 6.28 9.92 4.87
CA ASN A 87 7.55 9.21 4.65
C ASN A 87 8.00 8.45 5.91
N ARG A 88 7.86 9.06 7.10
CA ARG A 88 8.20 8.40 8.36
C ARG A 88 7.34 7.15 8.61
N GLU A 89 6.04 7.22 8.34
CA GLU A 89 5.16 6.05 8.52
C GLU A 89 5.40 4.98 7.44
N MET A 90 5.72 5.37 6.20
CA MET A 90 6.17 4.42 5.17
C MET A 90 7.44 3.68 5.59
N ASP A 91 8.44 4.38 6.14
CA ASP A 91 9.67 3.76 6.63
C ASP A 91 9.39 2.78 7.77
N LYS A 92 8.46 3.10 8.69
CA LYS A 92 8.02 2.19 9.74
C LYS A 92 7.35 0.95 9.17
N ILE A 93 6.50 1.09 8.14
CA ILE A 93 5.87 -0.05 7.48
C ILE A 93 6.94 -0.95 6.86
N LEU A 94 7.93 -0.37 6.19
CA LEU A 94 9.03 -1.10 5.56
C LEU A 94 9.95 -1.81 6.58
N ALA A 95 10.02 -1.30 7.80
CA ALA A 95 10.82 -1.87 8.89
C ALA A 95 10.13 -3.04 9.61
N ILE A 96 8.85 -3.32 9.34
CA ILE A 96 8.12 -4.44 9.96
C ILE A 96 8.71 -5.77 9.47
N ASN A 97 8.81 -6.74 10.38
CA ASN A 97 9.31 -8.06 10.03
C ASN A 97 8.38 -8.75 9.02
N ALA A 98 8.94 -9.44 8.04
CA ALA A 98 8.11 -10.10 7.02
C ALA A 98 7.19 -11.20 7.57
N SER A 99 7.51 -11.79 8.72
CA SER A 99 6.62 -12.69 9.46
C SER A 99 5.32 -12.01 9.92
N GLU A 100 5.34 -10.69 10.06
CA GLU A 100 4.23 -9.85 10.50
C GLU A 100 3.53 -9.13 9.35
N SER A 101 3.94 -9.39 8.10
CA SER A 101 3.35 -8.78 6.90
C SER A 101 1.84 -8.98 6.78
N GLY A 102 1.28 -10.03 7.40
CA GLY A 102 -0.17 -10.26 7.48
C GLY A 102 -0.94 -9.18 8.25
N LYS A 103 -0.28 -8.44 9.15
CA LYS A 103 -0.87 -7.30 9.89
C LYS A 103 -1.02 -6.05 9.01
N LEU A 104 -0.31 -5.97 7.87
CA LEU A 104 -0.27 -4.83 6.95
C LEU A 104 -1.52 -4.74 6.05
N THR A 105 -2.67 -4.66 6.69
CA THR A 105 -3.99 -4.64 6.04
C THR A 105 -4.36 -3.24 5.53
N LEU A 106 -5.35 -3.17 4.64
CA LEU A 106 -5.89 -1.90 4.15
C LEU A 106 -6.42 -1.02 5.30
N ALA A 107 -7.05 -1.64 6.31
CA ALA A 107 -7.55 -0.92 7.48
C ALA A 107 -6.42 -0.25 8.27
N LEU A 108 -5.28 -0.92 8.43
CA LEU A 108 -4.09 -0.31 9.04
C LEU A 108 -3.60 0.89 8.23
N GLY A 109 -3.52 0.76 6.90
CA GLY A 109 -3.16 1.87 6.02
C GLY A 109 -4.06 3.09 6.22
N LYS A 110 -5.38 2.88 6.27
CA LYS A 110 -6.36 3.95 6.52
C LYS A 110 -6.22 4.59 7.90
N LEU A 111 -5.94 3.80 8.94
CA LEU A 111 -5.66 4.32 10.28
C LEU A 111 -4.42 5.21 10.29
N ILE A 112 -3.36 4.80 9.59
CA ILE A 112 -2.12 5.57 9.47
C ILE A 112 -2.39 6.89 8.73
N VAL A 113 -3.05 6.85 7.57
CA VAL A 113 -3.42 8.06 6.82
C VAL A 113 -4.26 9.00 7.68
N ARG A 114 -5.28 8.48 8.37
CA ARG A 114 -6.13 9.33 9.22
C ARG A 114 -5.37 9.92 10.41
N LYS A 115 -4.41 9.18 10.99
CA LYS A 115 -3.52 9.70 12.03
C LYS A 115 -2.68 10.86 11.49
N ILE A 116 -2.10 10.72 10.29
CA ILE A 116 -1.28 11.75 9.65
C ILE A 116 -2.09 13.03 9.44
N GLU A 117 -3.31 12.93 8.92
CA GLU A 117 -4.21 14.08 8.76
C GLU A 117 -4.45 14.81 10.10
N LEU A 118 -4.72 14.07 11.17
CA LEU A 118 -4.93 14.63 12.51
C LEU A 118 -3.65 15.27 13.09
N GLU A 119 -2.47 14.72 12.77
CA GLU A 119 -1.18 15.31 13.15
C GLU A 119 -0.91 16.61 12.39
N THR A 120 -1.28 16.69 11.12
CA THR A 120 -1.22 17.92 10.31
C THR A 120 -2.18 18.99 10.85
N ASP A 121 -3.42 18.61 11.19
CA ASP A 121 -4.38 19.51 11.84
C ASP A 121 -3.85 20.04 13.18
N LEU A 122 -3.26 19.16 13.99
CA LEU A 122 -2.66 19.53 15.26
C LEU A 122 -1.47 20.49 15.07
N TRP A 123 -0.62 20.24 14.07
CA TRP A 123 0.49 21.13 13.73
C TRP A 123 -0.02 22.51 13.32
N ASN A 124 -1.07 22.58 12.50
CA ASN A 124 -1.71 23.83 12.13
C ASN A 124 -2.28 24.59 13.33
N LEU A 125 -2.98 23.90 14.23
CA LEU A 125 -3.53 24.51 15.46
C LEU A 125 -2.43 25.07 16.37
N ARG A 126 -1.31 24.36 16.50
CA ARG A 126 -0.16 24.79 17.33
C ARG A 126 0.56 26.03 16.81
N ARG A 127 0.37 26.38 15.54
CA ARG A 127 0.88 27.63 14.97
C ARG A 127 0.03 28.84 15.35
N GLN A 128 -1.22 28.61 15.74
CA GLN A 128 -2.19 29.66 16.08
C GLN A 128 -2.41 29.76 17.59
N TYR A 129 -2.29 28.63 18.29
CA TYR A 129 -2.63 28.51 19.70
C TYR A 129 -1.55 27.77 20.48
N ASN A 130 -1.49 28.07 21.78
CA ASN A 130 -0.60 27.39 22.72
C ASN A 130 -1.16 25.99 23.06
N ASP A 131 -0.31 25.11 23.60
CA ASP A 131 -0.67 23.74 23.97
C ASP A 131 -1.81 23.64 25.01
N ASP A 132 -2.07 24.71 25.76
CA ASP A 132 -3.17 24.76 26.72
C ASP A 132 -4.56 25.02 26.13
N HIS A 133 -4.63 25.45 24.87
CA HIS A 133 -5.88 25.77 24.20
C HIS A 133 -6.78 24.53 24.09
N PRO A 134 -8.11 24.65 24.34
CA PRO A 134 -9.02 23.52 24.30
C PRO A 134 -8.99 22.75 22.97
N GLU A 135 -8.82 23.44 21.85
CA GLU A 135 -8.77 22.79 20.53
C GLU A 135 -7.49 21.99 20.32
N VAL A 136 -6.34 22.51 20.76
CA VAL A 136 -5.06 21.79 20.69
C VAL A 136 -5.13 20.51 21.55
N LYS A 137 -5.70 20.61 22.76
CA LYS A 137 -5.93 19.46 23.65
C LYS A 137 -6.85 18.42 23.01
N ARG A 138 -7.95 18.84 22.37
CA ARG A 138 -8.88 17.93 21.68
C ARG A 138 -8.22 17.25 20.47
N ALA A 139 -7.49 18.00 19.65
CA ALA A 139 -6.79 17.46 18.48
C ALA A 139 -5.71 16.45 18.91
N LYS A 140 -4.93 16.77 19.94
CA LYS A 140 -3.94 15.86 20.52
C LYS A 140 -4.57 14.54 20.98
N ARG A 141 -5.69 14.60 21.70
CA ARG A 141 -6.42 13.38 22.12
C ARG A 141 -6.89 12.54 20.94
N LYS A 142 -7.31 13.15 19.82
CA LYS A 142 -7.70 12.40 18.61
C LYS A 142 -6.50 11.66 18.02
N VAL A 143 -5.35 12.31 17.90
CA VAL A 143 -4.10 11.67 17.44
C VAL A 143 -3.76 10.47 18.32
N GLU A 144 -3.80 10.63 19.65
CA GLU A 144 -3.49 9.56 20.61
C GLU A 144 -4.46 8.36 20.51
N VAL A 145 -5.72 8.56 20.13
CA VAL A 145 -6.67 7.45 19.90
C VAL A 145 -6.25 6.62 18.69
N PHE A 146 -5.90 7.27 17.58
CA PHE A 146 -5.46 6.57 16.37
C PHE A 146 -4.09 5.91 16.57
N GLU A 147 -3.18 6.57 17.28
CA GLU A 147 -1.88 5.98 17.61
C GLU A 147 -2.01 4.70 18.44
N ARG A 148 -2.94 4.68 19.42
CA ARG A 148 -3.22 3.46 20.19
C ARG A 148 -3.81 2.35 19.31
N ALA A 149 -4.78 2.66 18.46
CA ALA A 149 -5.36 1.67 17.55
C ALA A 149 -4.30 1.07 16.59
N ILE A 150 -3.36 1.88 16.10
CA ILE A 150 -2.25 1.39 15.26
C ILE A 150 -1.33 0.46 16.06
N LYS A 151 -1.00 0.81 17.31
CA LYS A 151 -0.17 -0.02 18.22
C LYS A 151 -0.83 -1.34 18.61
N GLU A 152 -2.15 -1.44 18.58
CA GLU A 152 -2.85 -2.70 18.84
C GLU A 152 -2.72 -3.69 17.68
N ILE A 153 -2.51 -3.18 16.45
CA ILE A 153 -2.35 -4.01 15.25
C ILE A 153 -0.89 -4.45 15.07
N LEU A 154 0.06 -3.54 15.34
CA LEU A 154 1.50 -3.75 15.17
C LEU A 154 2.13 -4.39 16.41
#